data_AF-A0A254QNA1-F1
#
_entry.id   AF-A0A254QNA1-F1
#
_cell.length_a   1.000
_cell.length_b   1.000
_cell.length_c   1.000
_cell.angle_alpha   90.00
_cell.angle_beta   90.00
_cell.angle_gamma   90.00
#
_symmetry.space_group_name_H-M   'P 1'
#
loop_
_entity.id
_entity.type
_entity.pdbx_description
1 polymer ?
#
loop_
_entity_poly.entity_id
_entity_poly.type
_entity_poly.pdbx_seq_one_letter_code
_entity_poly.pdbx_strand_id
1 'polypeptide(L)'
;MKFLFLFLIFLVASVSPAQDGGEFKKPTTKVVKASTAPVTKAEARKVLDKAWSVLQKGLKLAGGSPVKLVADATPITKNEVLAEFDLLVKASAASFKRSPRPSSFDAARFRADGNSTLISGLVIRGLVMPLGPLVTGQNGPVSTAEFGDAVGVLMARLADLCHTPSTRYSPNLMPG
;
A
#
# COMPACT_ATOMS: atom_id res chain seq x y z
N MET A 1 -9.50 -79.72 -4.44
CA MET A 1 -9.26 -79.55 -2.98
C MET A 1 -8.62 -78.19 -2.74
N LYS A 2 -9.16 -77.47 -1.73
CA LYS A 2 -8.58 -76.34 -0.97
C LYS A 2 -8.53 -74.93 -1.58
N PHE A 3 -9.52 -74.15 -1.11
CA PHE A 3 -9.55 -72.70 -0.84
C PHE A 3 -8.29 -72.15 -0.13
N LEU A 4 -7.87 -70.93 -0.49
CA LEU A 4 -7.42 -69.84 0.41
C LEU A 4 -7.20 -68.58 -0.46
N PHE A 5 -7.90 -67.45 -0.24
CA PHE A 5 -7.46 -66.27 0.55
C PHE A 5 -6.17 -65.65 -0.05
N LEU A 6 -5.99 -64.34 -0.25
CA LEU A 6 -6.68 -63.10 0.10
C LEU A 6 -5.85 -61.98 -0.60
N PHE A 7 -6.46 -60.82 -0.83
CA PHE A 7 -5.87 -59.47 -0.92
C PHE A 7 -4.33 -59.33 -0.79
N LEU A 8 -3.71 -58.47 -1.60
CA LEU A 8 -3.55 -57.05 -1.26
C LEU A 8 -2.84 -56.29 -2.40
N ILE A 9 -3.39 -55.11 -2.66
CA ILE A 9 -2.97 -54.03 -3.54
C ILE A 9 -1.63 -53.43 -3.07
N PHE A 10 -0.71 -53.11 -4.00
CA PHE A 10 0.13 -51.90 -3.90
C PHE A 10 0.53 -51.43 -5.31
N LEU A 11 -0.31 -50.57 -5.88
CA LEU A 11 0.00 -49.77 -7.06
C LEU A 11 0.81 -48.56 -6.59
N VAL A 12 2.12 -48.53 -6.85
CA VAL A 12 2.93 -47.33 -6.75
C VAL A 12 2.88 -46.64 -8.11
N ALA A 13 1.96 -45.68 -8.26
CA ALA A 13 1.94 -44.75 -9.40
C ALA A 13 2.08 -43.33 -8.86
N SER A 14 3.31 -42.82 -8.97
CA SER A 14 3.68 -41.43 -9.21
C SER A 14 2.56 -40.38 -9.11
N VAL A 15 2.50 -39.67 -7.98
CA VAL A 15 1.80 -38.39 -7.88
C VAL A 15 2.58 -37.36 -8.69
N SER A 16 2.20 -37.18 -9.94
CA SER A 16 2.44 -35.92 -10.66
C SER A 16 1.46 -34.89 -10.11
N PRO A 17 1.89 -33.67 -9.76
CA PRO A 17 0.93 -32.60 -9.51
C PRO A 17 0.19 -32.33 -10.82
N ALA A 18 -1.08 -32.70 -10.86
CA ALA A 18 -2.01 -32.26 -11.88
C ALA A 18 -2.00 -30.71 -11.84
N GLN A 19 -1.34 -30.10 -12.81
CA GLN A 19 -1.65 -28.72 -13.18
C GLN A 19 -3.06 -28.77 -13.77
N ASP A 20 -4.05 -28.52 -12.92
CA ASP A 20 -5.41 -28.22 -13.35
C ASP A 20 -5.29 -27.13 -14.43
N GLY A 21 -5.63 -27.53 -15.65
CA GLY A 21 -5.77 -26.66 -16.81
C GLY A 21 -7.00 -25.77 -16.68
N GLY A 22 -7.14 -25.10 -15.53
CA GLY A 22 -8.11 -24.03 -15.36
C GLY A 22 -7.78 -22.95 -16.36
N GLU A 23 -8.65 -22.77 -17.35
CA GLU A 23 -8.64 -21.61 -18.23
C GLU A 23 -8.35 -20.37 -17.41
N PHE A 24 -7.20 -19.75 -17.67
CA PHE A 24 -6.86 -18.47 -17.08
C PHE A 24 -7.84 -17.46 -17.69
N LYS A 25 -9.02 -17.30 -17.08
CA LYS A 25 -9.92 -16.19 -17.36
C LYS A 25 -9.11 -14.94 -17.07
N LYS A 26 -8.57 -14.33 -18.13
CA LYS A 26 -7.91 -13.03 -18.04
C LYS A 26 -8.83 -12.17 -17.18
N PRO A 27 -8.35 -11.62 -16.04
CA PRO A 27 -9.17 -10.71 -15.29
C PRO A 27 -9.57 -9.61 -16.26
N THR A 28 -10.88 -9.50 -16.54
CA THR A 28 -11.43 -8.36 -17.26
C THR A 28 -11.03 -7.14 -16.46
N THR A 29 -9.91 -6.55 -16.82
CA THR A 29 -9.45 -5.27 -16.28
C THR A 29 -10.53 -4.29 -16.74
N LYS A 30 -11.51 -4.04 -15.87
CA LYS A 30 -12.31 -2.83 -15.99
C LYS A 30 -11.29 -1.71 -15.90
N VAL A 31 -10.90 -1.17 -17.06
CA VAL A 31 -10.12 0.05 -17.13
C VAL A 31 -11.05 1.11 -16.54
N VAL A 32 -10.87 1.37 -15.25
CA VAL A 32 -11.55 2.47 -14.57
C VAL A 32 -11.01 3.71 -15.28
N LYS A 33 -11.86 4.37 -16.08
CA LYS A 33 -11.52 5.67 -16.66
C LYS A 33 -11.11 6.56 -15.49
N ALA A 34 -9.91 7.12 -15.56
CA ALA A 34 -9.44 8.10 -14.60
C ALA A 34 -10.47 9.24 -14.58
N SER A 35 -11.23 9.31 -13.49
CA SER A 35 -12.18 10.39 -13.28
C SER A 35 -11.39 11.64 -12.93
N THR A 36 -11.59 12.72 -13.69
CA THR A 36 -11.06 14.05 -13.37
C THR A 36 -11.82 14.70 -12.21
N ALA A 37 -12.89 14.07 -11.72
CA ALA A 37 -13.62 14.56 -10.57
C ALA A 37 -12.73 14.61 -9.32
N PRO A 38 -12.84 15.69 -8.54
CA PRO A 38 -12.12 15.81 -7.28
C PRO A 38 -12.67 14.81 -6.26
N VAL A 39 -11.78 14.22 -5.47
CA VAL A 39 -12.13 13.28 -4.41
C VAL A 39 -12.79 14.03 -3.26
N THR A 40 -13.91 13.52 -2.77
CA THR A 40 -14.57 14.09 -1.58
C THR A 40 -13.90 13.62 -0.30
N LYS A 41 -14.01 14.39 0.79
CA LYS A 41 -13.46 13.97 2.09
C LYS A 41 -14.09 12.67 2.59
N ALA A 42 -15.37 12.43 2.31
CA ALA A 42 -16.04 11.18 2.64
C ALA A 42 -15.44 9.97 1.90
N GLU A 43 -15.09 10.11 0.62
CA GLU A 43 -14.43 9.05 -0.15
C GLU A 43 -12.99 8.83 0.34
N ALA A 44 -12.22 9.91 0.50
CA ALA A 44 -10.86 9.85 1.01
C ALA A 44 -10.81 9.17 2.39
N ARG A 45 -11.74 9.52 3.28
CA ARG A 45 -11.85 8.91 4.61
C ARG A 45 -12.01 7.39 4.54
N LYS A 46 -12.94 6.91 3.70
CA LYS A 46 -13.16 5.46 3.52
C LYS A 46 -11.92 4.74 3.01
N VAL A 47 -11.20 5.35 2.07
CA VAL A 47 -9.96 4.78 1.52
C VAL A 47 -8.87 4.74 2.59
N LEU A 48 -8.70 5.82 3.35
CA LEU A 48 -7.70 5.90 4.43
C LEU A 48 -8.00 4.92 5.57
N ASP A 49 -9.26 4.79 6.00
CA ASP A 49 -9.66 3.79 6.99
C ASP A 49 -9.45 2.36 6.48
N LYS A 50 -9.69 2.11 5.19
CA LYS A 50 -9.41 0.81 4.58
C LYS A 50 -7.91 0.51 4.54
N ALA A 51 -7.11 1.48 4.12
CA ALA A 51 -5.65 1.39 4.10
C ALA A 51 -5.11 1.10 5.52
N TRP A 52 -5.62 1.82 6.52
CA TRP A 52 -5.28 1.60 7.92
C TRP A 52 -5.69 0.20 8.39
N SER A 53 -6.90 -0.27 8.09
CA SER A 53 -7.33 -1.62 8.45
C SER A 53 -6.42 -2.70 7.89
N VAL A 54 -5.89 -2.51 6.67
CA VAL A 54 -4.91 -3.42 6.07
C VAL A 54 -3.58 -3.35 6.81
N LEU A 55 -3.08 -2.14 7.13
CA LEU A 55 -1.86 -1.96 7.92
C LEU A 55 -1.98 -2.60 9.30
N GLN A 56 -3.10 -2.40 10.00
CA GLN A 56 -3.35 -3.00 11.31
C GLN A 56 -3.28 -4.53 11.27
N LYS A 57 -3.91 -5.14 10.27
CA LYS A 57 -3.88 -6.61 10.10
C LYS A 57 -2.48 -7.10 9.75
N GLY A 58 -1.79 -6.43 8.83
CA GLY A 58 -0.45 -6.82 8.40
C GLY A 58 0.61 -6.68 9.49
N LEU A 59 0.51 -5.60 10.29
CA LEU A 59 1.51 -5.22 11.29
C LEU A 59 1.12 -5.61 12.72
N LYS A 60 -0.08 -6.18 12.91
CA LYS A 60 -0.68 -6.52 14.22
C LYS A 60 -0.73 -5.31 15.18
N LEU A 61 -1.09 -4.15 14.65
CA LEU A 61 -1.22 -2.91 15.42
C LEU A 61 -2.51 -2.94 16.25
N ALA A 62 -2.41 -2.54 17.52
CA ALA A 62 -3.57 -2.35 18.40
C ALA A 62 -4.07 -0.90 18.33
N GLY A 63 -5.36 -0.68 18.59
CA GLY A 63 -5.96 0.65 18.69
C GLY A 63 -6.94 1.01 17.56
N GLY A 64 -7.51 2.22 17.64
CA GLY A 64 -8.43 2.76 16.64
C GLY A 64 -7.74 3.35 15.40
N SER A 65 -8.54 3.81 14.43
CA SER A 65 -8.02 4.51 13.25
C SER A 65 -7.38 5.85 13.66
N PRO A 66 -6.13 6.14 13.25
CA PRO A 66 -5.49 7.42 13.50
C PRO A 66 -6.03 8.51 12.57
N VAL A 67 -6.86 8.14 11.58
CA VAL A 67 -7.41 9.07 10.59
C VAL A 67 -8.33 10.07 11.29
N LYS A 68 -8.06 11.37 11.12
CA LYS A 68 -8.79 12.47 11.76
C LYS A 68 -9.72 13.22 10.81
N LEU A 69 -9.62 12.95 9.51
CA LEU A 69 -10.43 13.56 8.48
C LEU A 69 -11.93 13.44 8.78
N VAL A 70 -12.61 14.58 8.83
CA VAL A 70 -14.07 14.63 8.97
C VAL A 70 -14.68 14.30 7.61
N ALA A 71 -15.56 13.30 7.58
CA ALA A 71 -16.22 12.87 6.35
C ALA A 71 -17.30 13.90 5.95
N ASP A 72 -17.08 14.58 4.83
CA ASP A 72 -18.03 15.49 4.21
C ASP A 72 -18.04 15.34 2.68
N ALA A 73 -18.97 16.01 2.01
CA ALA A 73 -19.10 16.00 0.54
C ALA A 73 -18.16 17.01 -0.16
N THR A 74 -17.34 17.75 0.59
CA THR A 74 -16.46 18.75 0.01
C THR A 74 -15.21 18.10 -0.59
N PRO A 75 -14.59 18.70 -1.61
CA PRO A 75 -13.32 18.24 -2.14
C PRO A 75 -12.23 18.22 -1.07
N ILE A 76 -11.46 17.13 -1.00
CA ILE A 76 -10.27 17.07 -0.15
C ILE A 76 -9.13 17.87 -0.78
N THR A 77 -8.38 18.59 0.05
CA THR A 77 -7.20 19.34 -0.37
C THR A 77 -5.91 18.53 -0.21
N LYS A 78 -4.86 18.90 -0.96
CA LYS A 78 -3.54 18.25 -0.86
C LYS A 78 -2.99 18.27 0.57
N ASN A 79 -3.12 19.39 1.27
CA ASN A 79 -2.65 19.52 2.65
C ASN A 79 -3.39 18.60 3.64
N GLU A 80 -4.70 18.42 3.46
CA GLU A 80 -5.47 17.48 4.28
C GLU A 80 -5.01 16.05 4.05
N VAL A 81 -4.77 15.65 2.79
CA VAL A 81 -4.21 14.32 2.47
C VAL A 81 -2.85 14.12 3.13
N LEU A 82 -1.95 15.09 3.03
CA LEU A 82 -0.60 15.00 3.59
C LEU A 82 -0.62 14.94 5.13
N ALA A 83 -1.54 15.66 5.78
CA ALA A 83 -1.72 15.58 7.22
C ALA A 83 -2.18 14.18 7.67
N GLU A 84 -3.12 13.55 6.96
CA GLU A 84 -3.55 12.18 7.25
C GLU A 84 -2.43 11.16 6.99
N PHE A 85 -1.62 11.38 5.96
CA PHE A 85 -0.46 10.52 5.67
C PHE A 85 0.55 10.55 6.83
N ASP A 86 0.85 11.74 7.37
CA ASP A 86 1.74 11.89 8.53
C ASP A 86 1.19 11.16 9.77
N LEU A 87 -0.14 11.20 10.00
CA LEU A 87 -0.77 10.46 11.10
C LEU A 87 -0.62 8.95 10.93
N LEU A 88 -0.86 8.41 9.74
CA LEU A 88 -0.67 6.98 9.43
C LEU A 88 0.78 6.54 9.60
N VAL A 89 1.73 7.36 9.15
CA VAL A 89 3.17 7.10 9.28
C VAL A 89 3.58 7.08 10.75
N LYS A 90 3.17 8.08 11.53
CA LYS A 90 3.45 8.14 12.97
C LYS A 90 2.87 6.94 13.71
N ALA A 91 1.63 6.55 13.39
CA ALA A 91 0.98 5.39 14.00
C ALA A 91 1.67 4.06 13.66
N SER A 92 2.31 3.99 12.48
CA SER A 92 3.03 2.79 12.02
C SER A 92 4.52 2.78 12.41
N ALA A 93 5.06 3.89 12.92
CA ALA A 93 6.50 4.09 13.09
C ALA A 93 7.16 3.06 14.02
N ALA A 94 6.45 2.61 15.05
CA ALA A 94 6.95 1.58 15.98
C ALA A 94 7.17 0.21 15.32
N SER A 95 6.52 -0.04 14.17
CA SER A 95 6.65 -1.29 13.42
C SER A 95 7.75 -1.24 12.36
N PHE A 96 8.40 -0.09 12.15
CA PHE A 96 9.43 0.05 11.13
C PHE A 96 10.64 -0.84 11.49
N LYS A 97 11.01 -1.71 10.55
CA LYS A 97 12.19 -2.58 10.64
C LYS A 97 13.41 -1.95 9.97
N ARG A 98 13.20 -0.93 9.15
CA ARG A 98 14.24 -0.20 8.42
C ARG A 98 14.04 1.30 8.55
N SER A 99 15.15 2.02 8.50
CA SER A 99 15.12 3.47 8.38
C SER A 99 14.64 3.86 6.98
N PRO A 100 13.75 4.86 6.85
CA PRO A 100 13.38 5.42 5.56
C PRO A 100 14.61 5.87 4.77
N ARG A 101 14.73 5.40 3.53
CA ARG A 101 15.82 5.83 2.65
C ARG A 101 15.59 7.29 2.24
N PRO A 102 16.56 8.18 2.44
CA PRO A 102 16.44 9.55 2.00
C PRO A 102 16.17 9.62 0.50
N SER A 103 15.13 10.32 0.08
CA SER A 103 14.94 10.67 -1.33
C SER A 103 15.79 11.90 -1.64
N SER A 104 16.70 11.80 -2.62
CA SER A 104 17.37 12.97 -3.17
C SER A 104 16.42 13.71 -4.11
N PHE A 105 16.21 15.00 -3.87
CA PHE A 105 15.40 15.85 -4.74
C PHE A 105 15.98 17.26 -4.82
N ASP A 106 15.68 17.94 -5.93
CA ASP A 106 16.06 19.32 -6.14
C ASP A 106 15.14 20.25 -5.32
N ALA A 107 15.68 20.81 -4.24
CA ALA A 107 14.95 21.74 -3.37
C ALA A 107 14.48 23.01 -4.10
N ALA A 108 15.14 23.41 -5.19
CA ALA A 108 14.73 24.59 -5.97
C ALA A 108 13.40 24.35 -6.72
N ARG A 109 13.10 23.09 -7.05
CA ARG A 109 11.86 22.65 -7.73
C ARG A 109 10.75 22.26 -6.77
N PHE A 110 11.08 22.07 -5.49
CA PHE A 110 10.10 21.77 -4.46
C PHE A 110 9.23 23.00 -4.19
N ARG A 111 7.91 22.81 -4.28
CA ARG A 111 6.90 23.88 -4.14
C ARG A 111 5.82 23.38 -3.18
N ALA A 112 6.04 23.55 -1.89
CA ALA A 112 5.07 23.16 -0.87
C ALA A 112 4.18 24.34 -0.49
N ASP A 113 2.92 24.30 -0.93
CA ASP A 113 1.89 25.23 -0.49
C ASP A 113 1.22 24.67 0.77
N GLY A 114 1.70 25.05 1.96
CA GLY A 114 1.18 24.55 3.23
C GLY A 114 2.26 24.39 4.30
N ASN A 115 2.12 23.36 5.15
CA ASN A 115 3.11 23.06 6.19
C ASN A 115 4.38 22.44 5.56
N SER A 116 5.30 23.30 5.12
CA SER A 116 6.53 22.91 4.43
C SER A 116 7.38 21.91 5.21
N THR A 117 7.39 21.97 6.55
CA THR A 117 8.12 21.04 7.42
C THR A 117 7.53 19.63 7.36
N LEU A 118 6.21 19.50 7.42
CA LEU A 118 5.54 18.20 7.30
C LEU A 118 5.79 17.59 5.92
N ILE A 119 5.60 18.38 4.87
CA ILE A 119 5.69 17.92 3.48
C ILE A 119 7.13 17.51 3.15
N SER A 120 8.11 18.34 3.51
CA SER A 120 9.52 18.01 3.34
C SER A 120 9.91 16.77 4.16
N GLY A 121 9.38 16.61 5.38
CA GLY A 121 9.60 15.40 6.19
C GLY A 121 9.11 14.12 5.51
N LEU A 122 7.91 14.14 4.92
CA LEU A 122 7.37 13.00 4.18
C LEU A 122 8.17 12.70 2.90
N VAL A 123 8.59 13.75 2.18
CA VAL A 123 9.36 13.61 0.94
C VAL A 123 10.78 13.12 1.22
N ILE A 124 11.48 13.69 2.20
CA ILE A 124 12.83 13.25 2.60
C ILE A 124 12.80 11.76 2.97
N ARG A 125 11.77 11.31 3.69
CA ARG A 125 11.60 9.89 4.06
C ARG A 125 11.16 9.00 2.89
N GLY A 126 10.94 9.57 1.69
CA GLY A 126 10.50 8.84 0.51
C GLY A 126 9.07 8.30 0.60
N LEU A 127 8.25 8.83 1.51
CA LEU A 127 6.86 8.41 1.74
C LEU A 127 5.88 9.11 0.80
N VAL A 128 6.30 10.24 0.23
CA VAL A 128 5.57 10.98 -0.81
C VAL A 128 6.56 11.34 -1.92
N MET A 129 6.08 11.38 -3.17
CA MET A 129 6.94 11.73 -4.31
C MET A 129 7.28 13.23 -4.31
N PRO A 130 8.57 13.61 -4.42
CA PRO A 130 9.01 15.01 -4.39
C PRO A 130 8.43 15.87 -5.51
N LEU A 131 8.15 15.26 -6.67
CA LEU A 131 7.53 15.90 -7.83
C LEU A 131 6.15 15.32 -8.13
N GLY A 132 5.50 14.74 -7.12
CA GLY A 132 4.17 14.17 -7.23
C GLY A 132 3.07 15.23 -7.23
N PRO A 133 1.83 14.84 -7.58
CA PRO A 133 0.70 15.77 -7.66
C PRO A 133 0.33 16.40 -6.31
N LEU A 134 0.64 15.74 -5.19
CA LEU A 134 0.42 16.29 -3.85
C LEU A 134 1.43 17.37 -3.45
N VAL A 135 2.61 17.39 -4.08
CA VAL A 135 3.75 18.25 -3.69
C VAL A 135 4.01 19.33 -4.74
N THR A 136 3.37 19.26 -5.90
CA THR A 136 3.53 20.21 -7.00
C THR A 136 2.27 21.00 -7.24
N GLY A 137 2.43 22.25 -7.69
CA GLY A 137 1.31 23.17 -7.95
C GLY A 137 0.66 23.73 -6.69
N GLN A 138 -0.41 24.50 -6.88
CA GLN A 138 -1.10 25.13 -5.75
C GLN A 138 -1.83 24.11 -4.86
N ASN A 139 -1.96 24.43 -3.57
CA ASN A 139 -2.83 23.66 -2.68
C ASN A 139 -4.28 23.78 -3.17
N GLY A 140 -4.85 22.67 -3.61
CA GLY A 140 -6.16 22.62 -4.25
C GLY A 140 -6.80 21.25 -4.15
N PRO A 141 -7.97 21.07 -4.78
CA PRO A 141 -8.67 19.79 -4.79
C PRO A 141 -7.82 18.71 -5.44
N VAL A 142 -7.85 17.51 -4.88
CA VAL A 142 -7.10 16.35 -5.40
C VAL A 142 -8.00 15.52 -6.30
N SER A 143 -7.56 15.22 -7.53
CA SER A 143 -8.30 14.32 -8.42
C SER A 143 -8.20 12.86 -7.98
N THR A 144 -9.10 12.03 -8.48
CA THR A 144 -9.14 10.60 -8.13
C THR A 144 -7.83 9.88 -8.49
N ALA A 145 -7.25 10.19 -9.64
CA ALA A 145 -5.99 9.60 -10.08
C ALA A 145 -4.82 9.99 -9.17
N GLU A 146 -4.68 11.28 -8.88
CA GLU A 146 -3.60 11.80 -8.03
C GLU A 146 -3.69 11.26 -6.59
N PHE A 147 -4.91 11.15 -6.05
CA PHE A 147 -5.14 10.57 -4.74
C PHE A 147 -4.79 9.08 -4.72
N GLY A 148 -5.22 8.32 -5.72
CA GLY A 148 -4.93 6.88 -5.84
C GLY A 148 -3.43 6.60 -5.94
N ASP A 149 -2.73 7.34 -6.80
CA ASP A 149 -1.28 7.22 -6.95
C ASP A 149 -0.54 7.54 -5.65
N ALA A 150 -0.94 8.61 -4.96
CA ALA A 150 -0.32 9.00 -3.70
C ALA A 150 -0.54 7.96 -2.59
N VAL A 151 -1.74 7.41 -2.46
CA VAL A 151 -2.05 6.33 -1.51
C VAL A 151 -1.24 5.07 -1.86
N GLY A 152 -1.13 4.73 -3.14
CA GLY A 152 -0.34 3.60 -3.61
C GLY A 152 1.14 3.73 -3.23
N VAL A 153 1.73 4.91 -3.47
CA VAL A 153 3.12 5.20 -3.09
C VAL A 153 3.32 5.09 -1.58
N LEU A 154 2.44 5.72 -0.78
CA LEU A 154 2.54 5.66 0.68
C LEU A 154 2.51 4.19 1.17
N MET A 155 1.54 3.41 0.70
CA MET A 155 1.36 2.03 1.13
C MET A 155 2.52 1.13 0.72
N ALA A 156 3.04 1.28 -0.50
CA ALA A 156 4.21 0.56 -0.96
C ALA A 156 5.43 0.87 -0.06
N ARG A 157 5.61 2.14 0.28
CA ARG A 157 6.73 2.57 1.14
C ARG A 157 6.59 2.12 2.58
N LEU A 158 5.38 2.18 3.15
CA LEU A 158 5.13 1.64 4.48
C LEU A 158 5.38 0.13 4.52
N ALA A 159 4.97 -0.61 3.48
CA ALA A 159 5.26 -2.03 3.35
C ALA A 159 6.78 -2.30 3.30
N ASP A 160 7.53 -1.56 2.48
CA ASP A 160 9.00 -1.67 2.39
C ASP A 160 9.70 -1.46 3.75
N LEU A 161 9.17 -0.54 4.58
CA LEU A 161 9.72 -0.20 5.89
C LEU A 161 9.39 -1.22 6.96
N CYS A 162 8.23 -1.88 6.86
CA CYS A 162 7.77 -2.81 7.88
C CYS A 162 8.06 -4.28 7.54
N HIS A 163 8.34 -4.59 6.28
CA HIS A 163 8.64 -5.95 5.84
C HIS A 163 10.04 -6.39 6.28
N THR A 164 10.10 -7.50 7.02
CA THR A 164 11.35 -8.21 7.26
C THR A 164 11.65 -9.08 6.03
N PRO A 165 12.78 -8.88 5.34
CA PRO A 165 13.14 -9.73 4.20
C PRO A 165 13.26 -11.17 4.68
N SER A 166 12.68 -12.11 3.92
CA SER A 166 12.77 -13.53 4.22
C SER A 166 13.48 -14.26 3.09
N THR A 167 14.19 -15.33 3.40
CA THR A 167 14.84 -16.20 2.42
C THR A 167 13.83 -16.85 1.46
N ARG A 168 12.57 -17.00 1.90
CA ARG A 168 11.50 -17.63 1.11
C ARG A 168 10.84 -16.69 0.10
N TYR A 169 10.69 -15.40 0.45
CA TYR A 169 9.89 -14.45 -0.34
C TYR A 169 10.69 -13.24 -0.82
N SER A 170 11.90 -13.02 -0.29
CA SER A 170 12.75 -11.87 -0.61
C SER A 170 14.24 -12.20 -0.49
N PRO A 171 14.74 -13.28 -1.11
CA PRO A 171 16.12 -13.76 -0.94
C PRO A 171 17.18 -12.70 -1.32
N ASN A 172 16.89 -11.88 -2.34
CA ASN A 172 17.80 -10.83 -2.82
C ASN A 172 17.96 -9.62 -1.88
N LEU A 173 17.24 -9.59 -0.75
CA LEU A 173 17.28 -8.50 0.22
C LEU A 173 17.91 -8.91 1.57
N MET A 174 18.51 -10.10 1.64
CA MET A 174 19.32 -10.54 2.78
C MET A 174 20.72 -9.91 2.71
N PRO A 175 21.30 -9.44 3.83
CA PRO A 175 22.72 -9.18 3.88
C PRO A 175 23.45 -10.52 3.71
N GLY A 176 24.43 -10.55 2.79
CA GLY A 176 25.35 -11.68 2.63
C GLY A 176 26.28 -11.82 3.83
#